data_AF-A0A7C1UFF4-F1
#
_entry.id   AF-A0A7C1UFF4-F1
#
_cell.length_a   1.000
_cell.length_b   1.000
_cell.length_c   1.000
_cell.angle_alpha   90.00
_cell.angle_beta   90.00
_cell.angle_gamma   90.00
#
_symmetry.space_group_name_H-M   'P 1'
#
loop_
_entity.id
_entity.type
_entity.pdbx_description
1 polymer ?
#
loop_
_entity_poly.entity_id
_entity_poly.type
_entity_poly.pdbx_seq_one_letter_code
_entity_poly.pdbx_strand_id
1 'polypeptide(L)'
;MRVTFHGVRGSTPSPCPENQGYGGNTSCVSVEVEGHQPVIFDLGTGLRRLGRRMNETFEGTMFVSHLHWDHIQGLPFFTPLQQAAARARIFGPRQESGSFREALERFIRPPYFPVTLSEFPSRIEVSDLDG
;
A
#
# COMPACT_ATOMS: atom_id res chain seq x y z
N MET A 1 20.64 -6.35 -2.89
CA MET A 1 19.17 -6.49 -2.95
C MET A 1 18.66 -7.06 -1.63
N ARG A 2 17.57 -6.51 -1.09
CA ARG A 2 16.94 -6.94 0.16
C ARG A 2 15.43 -7.09 -0.07
N VAL A 3 14.85 -8.21 0.34
CA VAL A 3 13.41 -8.44 0.31
C VAL A 3 12.92 -8.52 1.75
N THR A 4 11.88 -7.76 2.08
CA THR A 4 11.29 -7.75 3.43
C THR A 4 9.79 -7.98 3.36
N PHE A 5 9.31 -8.96 4.12
CA PHE A 5 7.89 -9.23 4.29
C PHE A 5 7.36 -8.43 5.50
N HIS A 6 6.45 -7.49 5.25
CA HIS A 6 5.83 -6.65 6.29
C HIS A 6 4.50 -7.22 6.78
N GLY A 7 3.89 -8.06 5.95
CA GLY A 7 2.75 -8.89 6.29
C GLY A 7 2.68 -10.12 5.38
N VAL A 8 2.29 -11.24 5.97
CA VAL A 8 2.24 -12.58 5.34
C VAL A 8 0.93 -13.31 5.68
N ARG A 9 -0.04 -12.62 6.28
CA ARG A 9 -1.37 -13.17 6.52
C ARG A 9 -2.22 -13.08 5.27
N GLY A 10 -3.14 -14.04 5.15
CA GLY A 10 -4.19 -14.01 4.13
C GLY A 10 -5.25 -12.95 4.45
N SER A 11 -6.50 -13.27 4.12
CA SER A 11 -7.60 -12.29 4.03
C SER A 11 -7.90 -11.48 5.29
N THR A 12 -7.54 -11.97 6.48
CA THR A 12 -7.82 -11.28 7.74
C THR A 12 -6.52 -11.01 8.53
N PRO A 13 -6.29 -9.76 8.98
CA PRO A 13 -5.24 -9.50 9.93
C PRO A 13 -5.61 -10.19 11.25
N SER A 14 -4.63 -10.83 11.86
CA SER A 14 -4.83 -11.63 13.07
C SER A 14 -3.60 -11.43 13.94
N PRO A 15 -3.56 -10.47 14.88
CA PRO A 15 -2.46 -10.34 15.82
C PRO A 15 -2.79 -11.12 17.10
N CYS A 16 -2.45 -12.41 17.15
CA CYS A 16 -2.74 -13.27 18.31
C CYS A 16 -1.49 -14.04 18.78
N PRO A 17 -1.43 -14.48 20.05
CA PRO A 17 -0.27 -15.19 20.60
C PRO A 17 0.15 -16.40 19.75
N GLU A 18 -0.83 -17.14 19.21
CA GLU A 18 -0.62 -18.34 18.39
C GLU A 18 0.17 -18.05 17.12
N ASN A 19 0.26 -16.79 16.71
CA ASN A 19 0.72 -16.40 15.39
C ASN A 19 1.80 -15.31 15.43
N GLN A 20 2.29 -15.00 16.64
CA GLN A 20 3.34 -14.03 16.92
C GLN A 20 4.64 -14.31 16.17
N GLY A 21 4.99 -15.59 15.94
CA GLY A 21 6.20 -15.97 15.21
C GLY A 21 6.23 -15.55 13.74
N TYR A 22 5.06 -15.35 13.11
CA TYR A 22 4.95 -14.94 11.70
C TYR A 22 4.33 -13.54 11.53
N GLY A 23 3.79 -12.94 12.60
CA GLY A 23 3.13 -11.63 12.60
C GLY A 23 1.65 -11.70 12.23
N GLY A 24 0.95 -10.57 12.34
CA GLY A 24 -0.51 -10.49 12.16
C GLY A 24 -0.99 -9.64 10.98
N ASN A 25 -0.08 -9.11 10.18
CA ASN A 25 -0.38 -8.21 9.08
C ASN A 25 -0.65 -8.96 7.76
N THR A 26 -1.55 -8.42 6.95
CA THR A 26 -1.88 -8.88 5.60
C THR A 26 -0.84 -8.43 4.57
N SER A 27 -0.91 -9.00 3.35
CA SER A 27 0.11 -8.92 2.29
C SER A 27 0.75 -7.53 2.13
N CYS A 28 2.07 -7.48 2.32
CA CYS A 28 2.89 -6.32 1.94
C CYS A 28 4.35 -6.75 1.93
N VAL A 29 5.03 -6.61 0.79
CA VAL A 29 6.44 -6.96 0.60
C VAL A 29 7.17 -5.76 0.02
N SER A 30 8.36 -5.44 0.53
CA SER A 30 9.24 -4.47 -0.12
C SER A 30 10.50 -5.13 -0.69
N VAL A 31 10.95 -4.59 -1.81
CA VAL A 31 12.22 -4.91 -2.44
C VAL A 31 13.05 -3.64 -2.49
N GLU A 32 14.23 -3.70 -1.89
CA GLU A 32 15.17 -2.59 -1.79
C GLU A 32 16.48 -2.99 -2.50
N VAL A 33 16.93 -2.13 -3.41
CA VAL A 33 18.21 -2.28 -4.11
C VAL A 33 19.00 -1.00 -3.88
N GLU A 34 20.27 -1.13 -3.52
CA GLU A 34 21.15 0.01 -3.27
C GLU A 34 21.20 0.93 -4.51
N GLY A 35 21.04 2.23 -4.29
CA GLY A 35 20.99 3.23 -5.38
C GLY A 35 19.67 3.30 -6.14
N HIS A 36 18.65 2.51 -5.78
CA HIS A 36 17.34 2.52 -6.44
C HIS A 36 16.20 2.81 -5.47
N GLN A 37 15.11 3.37 -6.00
CA GLN A 37 13.89 3.55 -5.23
C GLN A 37 13.26 2.20 -4.85
N PRO A 38 12.66 2.07 -3.65
CA PRO A 38 12.00 0.85 -3.24
C PRO A 38 10.82 0.49 -4.14
N VAL A 39 10.63 -0.81 -4.33
CA VAL A 39 9.43 -1.39 -4.94
C VAL A 39 8.61 -2.09 -3.86
N ILE A 40 7.31 -1.84 -3.83
CA ILE A 40 6.39 -2.41 -2.84
C ILE A 40 5.34 -3.24 -3.58
N PHE A 41 5.09 -4.45 -3.10
CA PHE A 41 4.06 -5.35 -3.61
C PHE A 41 2.98 -5.53 -2.55
N ASP A 42 1.74 -5.29 -2.96
CA ASP A 42 0.54 -5.17 -2.15
C ASP A 42 0.61 -4.14 -1.02
N LEU A 43 -0.56 -3.62 -0.69
CA LEU A 43 -0.77 -2.48 0.19
C LEU A 43 -1.67 -2.88 1.37
N GLY A 44 -1.54 -4.12 1.83
CA GLY A 44 -2.22 -4.63 3.02
C GLY A 44 -1.76 -3.97 4.32
N THR A 45 -2.27 -4.45 5.46
CA THR A 45 -1.97 -3.86 6.78
C THR A 45 -0.48 -3.84 7.12
N GLY A 46 0.34 -4.68 6.49
CA GLY A 46 1.80 -4.64 6.62
C GLY A 46 2.42 -3.31 6.18
N LEU A 47 1.77 -2.61 5.24
CA LEU A 47 2.23 -1.32 4.73
C LEU A 47 2.33 -0.26 5.83
N ARG A 48 1.45 -0.29 6.82
CA ARG A 48 1.52 0.62 7.98
C ARG A 48 2.84 0.46 8.76
N ARG A 49 3.33 -0.77 8.90
CA ARG A 49 4.63 -1.04 9.56
C ARG A 49 5.78 -0.54 8.67
N LEU A 50 5.67 -0.71 7.36
CA LEU A 50 6.66 -0.19 6.42
C LEU A 50 6.76 1.34 6.51
N GLY A 51 5.63 2.04 6.48
CA GLY A 51 5.58 3.51 6.50
C GLY A 51 6.32 4.12 7.70
N ARG A 52 6.27 3.49 8.87
CA ARG A 52 6.98 3.95 10.08
C ARG A 52 8.51 3.96 9.96
N ARG A 53 9.07 3.28 8.98
CA ARG A 53 10.53 3.27 8.71
C ARG A 53 10.92 4.13 7.52
N MET A 54 9.94 4.65 6.78
CA MET A 54 10.18 5.52 5.64
C MET A 54 10.34 6.96 6.10
N ASN A 55 11.18 7.72 5.39
CA ASN A 55 11.39 9.14 5.66
C ASN A 55 10.32 10.01 4.99
N GLU A 56 10.36 11.31 5.29
CA GLU A 56 9.40 12.30 4.75
C GLU A 56 9.53 12.51 3.24
N THR A 57 10.67 12.13 2.67
CA THR A 57 11.00 12.26 1.24
C THR A 57 10.87 10.92 0.51
N PHE A 58 10.00 10.04 0.99
CA PHE A 58 9.76 8.73 0.37
C PHE A 58 9.45 8.91 -1.13
N GLU A 59 10.15 8.17 -1.97
CA GLU A 59 9.81 8.01 -3.38
C GLU A 59 9.81 6.51 -3.69
N GLY A 60 8.74 6.00 -4.29
CA GLY A 60 8.64 4.56 -4.50
C GLY A 60 7.59 4.15 -5.51
N THR A 61 7.77 2.94 -6.03
CA THR A 61 6.82 2.30 -6.93
C THR A 61 6.10 1.17 -6.20
N MET A 62 4.79 1.09 -6.39
CA MET A 62 3.92 0.18 -5.68
C MET A 62 3.09 -0.60 -6.70
N PHE A 63 2.94 -1.90 -6.49
CA PHE A 63 2.15 -2.79 -7.32
C PHE A 63 1.10 -3.49 -6.47
N VAL A 64 -0.16 -3.37 -6.86
CA VAL A 64 -1.28 -4.09 -6.23
C VAL A 64 -1.64 -5.27 -7.12
N SER A 65 -1.64 -6.47 -6.55
CA SER A 65 -1.99 -7.68 -7.31
C SER A 65 -3.48 -7.72 -7.68
N HIS A 66 -4.36 -7.37 -6.74
CA HIS A 66 -5.82 -7.28 -6.91
C HIS A 66 -6.44 -6.46 -5.77
N LEU A 67 -7.73 -6.11 -5.89
CA LEU A 67 -8.42 -5.16 -5.00
C LEU A 67 -9.16 -5.79 -3.81
N HIS A 68 -8.85 -7.03 -3.42
CA HIS A 68 -9.34 -7.54 -2.14
C HIS A 68 -8.80 -6.68 -0.99
N TRP A 69 -9.61 -6.51 0.05
CA TRP A 69 -9.32 -5.57 1.14
C TRP A 69 -7.96 -5.78 1.79
N ASP A 70 -7.56 -7.04 1.96
CA ASP A 70 -6.29 -7.42 2.55
C ASP A 70 -5.06 -6.99 1.75
N HIS A 71 -5.24 -6.58 0.50
CA HIS A 71 -4.21 -6.06 -0.40
C HIS A 71 -4.20 -4.52 -0.54
N ILE A 72 -5.19 -3.80 0.00
CA ILE A 72 -5.29 -2.34 -0.15
C ILE A 72 -5.54 -1.57 1.14
N GLN A 73 -6.02 -2.25 2.20
CA GLN A 73 -6.48 -1.59 3.43
C GLN A 73 -5.39 -0.85 4.22
N GLY A 74 -4.11 -1.13 3.96
CA GLY A 74 -3.01 -0.42 4.58
C GLY A 74 -2.72 0.93 3.97
N LEU A 75 -3.16 1.20 2.73
CA LEU A 75 -2.81 2.41 2.00
C LEU A 75 -3.17 3.70 2.74
N PRO A 76 -4.39 3.87 3.29
CA PRO A 76 -4.74 5.11 4.01
C PRO A 76 -3.91 5.37 5.27
N PHE A 77 -3.19 4.36 5.78
CA PHE A 77 -2.37 4.43 6.98
C PHE A 77 -0.86 4.42 6.68
N PHE A 78 -0.48 4.54 5.40
CA PHE A 78 0.92 4.66 5.00
C PHE A 78 1.40 6.09 5.30
N THR A 79 2.19 6.24 6.36
CA THR A 79 2.61 7.56 6.87
C THR A 79 3.28 8.47 5.84
N PRO A 80 4.00 7.97 4.81
CA PRO A 80 4.48 8.83 3.73
C PRO A 80 3.40 9.59 2.97
N LEU A 81 2.16 9.09 2.89
CA LEU A 81 1.09 9.84 2.20
C LEU A 81 0.75 11.17 2.88
N GLN A 82 1.12 11.32 4.17
CA GLN A 82 0.93 12.55 4.94
C GLN A 82 2.06 13.58 4.73
N GLN A 83 3.06 13.24 3.93
CA GLN A 83 4.27 14.04 3.76
C GLN A 83 4.26 14.70 2.38
N ALA A 84 4.30 16.04 2.34
CA ALA A 84 4.24 16.79 1.08
C ALA A 84 5.42 16.50 0.13
N ALA A 85 6.57 16.09 0.69
CA ALA A 85 7.76 15.73 -0.08
C ALA A 85 7.71 14.29 -0.63
N ALA A 86 6.74 13.47 -0.23
CA ALA A 86 6.64 12.09 -0.65
C ALA A 86 5.98 11.93 -2.03
N ARG A 87 6.40 10.90 -2.76
CA ARG A 87 5.94 10.54 -4.10
C ARG A 87 5.66 9.04 -4.19
N ALA A 88 4.42 8.68 -4.45
CA ALA A 88 4.01 7.29 -4.63
C ALA A 88 3.46 7.08 -6.04
N ARG A 89 4.01 6.09 -6.76
CA ARG A 89 3.44 5.59 -8.01
C ARG A 89 2.81 4.24 -7.75
N ILE A 90 1.51 4.13 -7.97
CA ILE A 90 0.72 2.94 -7.66
C ILE A 90 0.15 2.35 -8.95
N PHE A 91 0.51 1.12 -9.20
CA PHE A 91 0.07 0.33 -10.34
C PHE A 91 -0.85 -0.78 -9.86
N GLY A 92 -1.94 -1.03 -10.57
CA GLY A 92 -2.87 -2.10 -10.25
C GLY A 92 -3.68 -2.53 -11.46
N PRO A 93 -4.40 -3.66 -11.36
CA PRO A 93 -5.14 -4.22 -12.49
C PRO A 93 -6.33 -3.34 -12.84
N ARG A 94 -6.58 -3.18 -14.15
CA ARG A 94 -7.83 -2.60 -14.65
C ARG A 94 -9.03 -3.40 -14.13
N GLN A 95 -10.12 -2.72 -13.81
CA GLN A 95 -11.34 -3.35 -13.31
C GLN A 95 -12.39 -3.48 -14.42
N GLU A 96 -13.26 -4.47 -14.33
CA GLU A 96 -14.41 -4.60 -15.25
C GLU A 96 -15.32 -3.36 -15.17
N SER A 97 -15.44 -2.79 -13.97
CA SER A 97 -16.32 -1.64 -13.67
C SER A 97 -15.66 -0.26 -13.82
N GLY A 98 -14.41 -0.20 -14.30
CA GLY A 98 -13.67 1.06 -14.46
C GLY A 98 -12.15 0.92 -14.29
N SER A 99 -11.47 2.03 -14.08
CA SER A 99 -10.04 2.07 -13.79
C SER A 99 -9.71 1.60 -12.38
N PHE A 100 -8.47 1.15 -12.18
CA PHE A 100 -7.89 0.90 -10.87
C PHE A 100 -7.97 2.14 -9.97
N ARG A 101 -7.74 3.34 -10.53
CA ARG A 101 -7.88 4.61 -9.80
C ARG A 101 -9.29 4.80 -9.25
N GLU A 102 -10.32 4.67 -10.07
CA GLU A 102 -11.71 4.85 -9.63
C GLU A 102 -12.10 3.87 -8.53
N ALA A 103 -11.64 2.63 -8.62
CA ALA A 103 -11.90 1.63 -7.59
C ALA A 103 -11.19 1.96 -6.27
N LEU A 104 -9.94 2.42 -6.33
CA LEU A 104 -9.18 2.84 -5.15
C LEU A 104 -9.77 4.10 -4.50
N GLU A 105 -10.24 5.07 -5.30
CA GLU A 105 -10.94 6.26 -4.81
C GLU A 105 -12.28 5.93 -4.14
N ARG A 106 -13.00 4.91 -4.63
CA ARG A 106 -14.22 4.42 -3.96
C ARG A 106 -13.93 3.80 -2.60
N PHE A 107 -12.77 3.16 -2.45
CA PHE A 107 -12.30 2.59 -1.19
C PHE A 107 -11.84 3.68 -0.20
N ILE A 108 -11.16 4.72 -0.70
CA ILE A 108 -10.58 5.80 0.11
C ILE A 108 -11.41 7.08 -0.06
N ARG A 109 -12.58 7.09 0.58
CA ARG A 109 -13.49 8.24 0.67
C ARG A 109 -14.54 8.05 1.78
N PRO A 110 -15.25 9.11 2.21
CA PRO A 110 -16.39 8.97 3.10
C PRO A 110 -17.49 8.06 2.50
N PRO A 111 -18.16 7.22 3.31
CA PRO A 111 -18.04 7.08 4.77
C PRO A 111 -16.94 6.11 5.23
N TYR A 112 -16.19 5.48 4.32
CA TYR A 112 -15.22 4.43 4.65
C TYR A 112 -13.87 4.98 5.16
N PHE A 113 -13.47 6.16 4.69
CA PHE A 113 -12.30 6.88 5.16
C PHE A 113 -12.62 8.39 5.25
N PRO A 114 -12.08 9.15 6.21
CA PRO A 114 -12.50 10.55 6.42
C PRO A 114 -12.11 11.51 5.30
N VAL A 115 -11.16 11.13 4.43
CA VAL A 115 -10.67 11.94 3.31
C VAL A 115 -10.60 11.12 2.03
N THR A 116 -10.51 11.80 0.90
CA THR A 116 -10.29 11.21 -0.43
C THR A 116 -8.81 11.00 -0.72
N LEU A 117 -8.51 10.18 -1.74
CA LEU A 117 -7.13 9.96 -2.19
C LEU A 117 -6.41 11.26 -2.60
N SER A 118 -7.14 12.25 -3.14
CA SER A 118 -6.60 13.55 -3.56
C SER A 118 -6.34 14.53 -2.40
N GLU A 119 -6.85 14.26 -1.21
CA GLU A 119 -6.67 15.11 -0.03
C GLU A 119 -5.40 14.76 0.76
N PHE A 120 -4.70 13.69 0.40
CA PHE A 120 -3.39 13.39 0.96
C PHE A 120 -2.34 14.43 0.50
N PRO A 121 -1.49 14.95 1.40
CA PRO A 121 -0.44 15.92 1.04
C PRO A 121 0.58 15.43 0.01
N SER A 122 0.85 14.13 -0.04
CA SER A 122 1.84 13.54 -0.96
C SER A 122 1.40 13.57 -2.41
N ARG A 123 2.35 13.45 -3.35
CA ARG A 123 2.04 13.23 -4.76
C ARG A 123 1.75 11.74 -5.02
N ILE A 124 0.49 11.43 -5.33
CA ILE A 124 0.05 10.06 -5.62
C ILE A 124 -0.34 9.94 -7.10
N GLU A 125 0.41 9.13 -7.84
CA GLU A 125 0.09 8.75 -9.21
C GLU A 125 -0.47 7.34 -9.21
N VAL A 126 -1.61 7.14 -9.87
CA VAL A 126 -2.28 5.84 -9.97
C VAL A 126 -2.45 5.51 -11.44
N SER A 127 -2.06 4.31 -11.85
CA SER A 127 -2.11 3.86 -13.23
C SER A 127 -2.57 2.41 -13.33
N ASP A 128 -3.35 2.12 -14.37
CA ASP A 128 -3.70 0.75 -14.73
C ASP A 128 -2.47 0.02 -15.28
N LEU A 129 -2.35 -1.27 -14.94
CA LEU A 129 -1.49 -2.20 -15.67
C LEU A 129 -2.37 -2.98 -16.64
N ASP A 130 -2.00 -2.89 -17.92
CA ASP A 130 -2.54 -3.77 -18.94
C ASP A 130 -1.94 -5.17 -18.72
N GLY A 131 -2.81 -6.19 -18.73
CA GLY A 131 -2.41 -7.61 -18.70
C GLY A 131 -2.06 -8.15 -20.07
#